data_AF-A0A7S2EV95-F1
#
_entry.id   AF-A0A7S2EV95-F1
#
_cell.length_a   1.000
_cell.length_b   1.000
_cell.length_c   1.000
_cell.angle_alpha   90.00
_cell.angle_beta   90.00
_cell.angle_gamma   90.00
#
_symmetry.space_group_name_H-M   'P 1'
#
loop_
_entity.id
_entity.type
_entity.pdbx_description
1 polymer ?
#
loop_
_entity_poly.entity_id
_entity_poly.type
_entity_poly.pdbx_seq_one_letter_code
_entity_poly.pdbx_strand_id
1 'polypeptide(L)'
;GGGSAAVAAVSVADESQLSPIFLQFLDCARQIVHQYPDHFEFNERYLLLLSEHVHSCRFGNLLCDTERERELVAGVRQRTRCLWEYLDSRDDVVNGSYVPPPCAASGAVSEEDGALMMPLPSLLRNVTLWADRHCMYGPKPTGRCLSTDLNAHGGAGWPGRAA
;
A
#
# COMPACT_ATOMS: atom_id res chain seq x y z
N GLY A 1 -34.90 27.15 -28.40
CA GLY A 1 -33.55 26.59 -28.66
C GLY A 1 -33.17 25.78 -27.44
N GLY A 2 -33.16 24.46 -27.56
CA GLY A 2 -32.82 23.55 -26.47
C GLY A 2 -31.30 23.43 -26.33
N GLY A 3 -30.76 23.85 -25.20
CA GLY A 3 -29.40 23.52 -24.78
C GLY A 3 -29.43 22.18 -24.06
N SER A 4 -29.05 21.11 -24.75
CA SER A 4 -28.78 19.81 -24.13
C SER A 4 -27.42 19.90 -23.44
N ALA A 5 -27.42 20.17 -22.13
CA ALA A 5 -26.26 19.93 -21.30
C ALA A 5 -26.06 18.41 -21.23
N ALA A 6 -25.07 17.91 -21.96
CA ALA A 6 -24.62 16.54 -21.87
C ALA A 6 -24.06 16.29 -20.46
N VAL A 7 -24.93 15.88 -19.55
CA VAL A 7 -24.52 15.17 -18.34
C VAL A 7 -23.82 13.91 -18.82
N ALA A 8 -22.50 13.86 -18.65
CA ALA A 8 -21.72 12.67 -18.94
C ALA A 8 -22.35 11.53 -18.14
N ALA A 9 -22.98 10.59 -18.84
CA ALA A 9 -23.50 9.39 -18.24
C ALA A 9 -22.31 8.68 -17.58
N VAL A 10 -22.31 8.62 -16.25
CA VAL A 10 -21.52 7.63 -15.53
C VAL A 10 -22.05 6.29 -16.03
N SER A 11 -21.30 5.63 -16.91
CA SER A 11 -21.59 4.27 -17.30
C SER A 11 -21.61 3.47 -16.00
N VAL A 12 -22.77 2.90 -15.66
CA VAL A 12 -22.84 1.91 -14.60
C VAL A 12 -21.87 0.81 -15.00
N ALA A 13 -20.74 0.74 -14.31
CA ALA A 13 -19.76 -0.30 -14.54
C ALA A 13 -20.46 -1.63 -14.31
N ASP A 14 -20.41 -2.49 -15.31
CA ASP A 14 -20.85 -3.86 -15.17
C ASP A 14 -20.02 -4.50 -14.05
N GLU A 15 -20.66 -4.88 -12.94
CA GLU A 15 -19.98 -5.42 -11.77
C GLU A 15 -19.14 -6.66 -12.12
N SER A 16 -19.48 -7.36 -13.21
CA SER A 16 -18.71 -8.50 -13.71
C SER A 16 -17.34 -8.12 -14.29
N GLN A 17 -17.12 -6.84 -14.60
CA GLN A 17 -15.85 -6.31 -15.11
C GLN A 17 -14.93 -5.81 -13.98
N LEU A 18 -15.40 -5.78 -12.73
CA LEU A 18 -14.63 -5.33 -11.58
C LEU A 18 -13.79 -6.48 -11.03
N SER A 19 -12.47 -6.27 -10.95
CA SER A 19 -11.55 -7.22 -10.33
C SER A 19 -10.37 -6.51 -9.65
N PRO A 20 -9.93 -6.93 -8.46
CA PRO A 20 -8.89 -6.26 -7.69
C PRO A 20 -7.47 -6.56 -8.22
N ILE A 21 -7.27 -6.62 -9.54
CA ILE A 21 -6.01 -7.05 -10.18
C ILE A 21 -4.83 -6.18 -9.74
N PHE A 22 -5.01 -4.85 -9.75
CA PHE A 22 -3.93 -3.95 -9.36
C PHE A 22 -3.65 -4.02 -7.85
N LEU A 23 -4.67 -4.19 -7.00
CA LEU A 23 -4.46 -4.40 -5.57
C LEU A 23 -3.74 -5.72 -5.27
N GLN A 24 -4.07 -6.79 -6.01
CA GLN A 24 -3.38 -8.07 -5.91
C GLN A 24 -1.90 -7.94 -6.28
N PHE A 25 -1.59 -7.17 -7.33
CA PHE A 25 -0.22 -6.83 -7.68
C PHE A 25 0.51 -6.11 -6.55
N LEU A 26 -0.12 -5.11 -5.93
CA LEU A 26 0.48 -4.39 -4.80
C LEU A 26 0.69 -5.29 -3.57
N ASP A 27 -0.23 -6.20 -3.28
CA ASP A 27 -0.07 -7.18 -2.19
C ASP A 27 1.15 -8.07 -2.48
N CYS A 28 1.26 -8.61 -3.70
CA CYS A 28 2.42 -9.40 -4.11
C CYS A 28 3.74 -8.61 -3.98
N ALA A 29 3.76 -7.35 -4.42
CA ALA A 29 4.94 -6.49 -4.27
C ALA A 29 5.30 -6.30 -2.79
N ARG A 30 4.30 -6.07 -1.93
CA ARG A 30 4.47 -5.96 -0.47
C ARG A 30 5.04 -7.24 0.14
N GLN A 31 4.62 -8.42 -0.31
CA GLN A 31 5.20 -9.68 0.17
C GLN A 31 6.71 -9.77 -0.11
N ILE A 32 7.15 -9.32 -1.29
CA ILE A 32 8.56 -9.35 -1.68
C ILE A 32 9.36 -8.29 -0.91
N VAL A 33 8.84 -7.07 -0.81
CA VAL A 33 9.45 -5.98 -0.02
C VAL A 33 9.63 -6.40 1.45
N HIS A 34 8.63 -7.08 2.02
CA HIS A 34 8.68 -7.57 3.40
C HIS A 34 9.72 -8.69 3.58
N GLN A 35 9.92 -9.55 2.57
CA GLN A 35 10.93 -10.63 2.64
C GLN A 35 12.36 -10.14 2.38
N TYR A 36 12.51 -9.03 1.64
CA TYR A 36 13.80 -8.48 1.24
C TYR A 36 13.85 -6.97 1.54
N PRO A 37 13.93 -6.58 2.84
CA PRO A 37 13.78 -5.20 3.25
C PRO A 37 14.82 -4.25 2.65
N ASP A 38 16.02 -4.72 2.32
CA ASP A 38 17.12 -3.86 1.87
C ASP A 38 17.23 -3.74 0.35
N HIS A 39 16.35 -4.41 -0.41
CA HIS A 39 16.46 -4.52 -1.88
C HIS A 39 15.62 -3.50 -2.66
N PHE A 40 14.75 -2.74 -1.99
CA PHE A 40 13.85 -1.78 -2.62
C PHE A 40 14.05 -0.38 -2.03
N GLU A 41 14.08 0.62 -2.90
CA GLU A 41 14.22 2.04 -2.51
C GLU A 41 12.97 2.58 -1.81
N PHE A 42 11.80 2.04 -2.16
CA PHE A 42 10.54 2.37 -1.52
C PHE A 42 10.21 1.38 -0.40
N ASN A 43 9.53 1.85 0.64
CA ASN A 43 9.13 1.03 1.78
C ASN A 43 7.66 0.54 1.65
N GLU A 44 7.19 -0.25 2.62
CA GLU A 44 5.80 -0.74 2.63
C GLU A 44 4.75 0.39 2.68
N ARG A 45 5.10 1.56 3.26
CA ARG A 45 4.23 2.74 3.32
C ARG A 45 3.95 3.32 1.93
N TYR A 46 4.93 3.27 1.02
CA TYR A 46 4.74 3.64 -0.38
C TYR A 46 3.60 2.85 -1.03
N LEU A 47 3.65 1.52 -0.89
CA LEU A 47 2.65 0.61 -1.45
C LEU A 47 1.27 0.81 -0.79
N LEU A 48 1.24 1.09 0.51
CA LEU A 48 0.01 1.37 1.24
C LEU A 48 -0.67 2.64 0.70
N LEU A 49 0.07 3.75 0.56
CA LEU A 49 -0.46 5.00 -0.02
C LEU A 49 -0.89 4.83 -1.48
N LEU A 50 -0.12 4.08 -2.27
CA LEU A 50 -0.50 3.77 -3.65
C LEU A 50 -1.84 3.01 -3.69
N SER A 51 -2.02 2.03 -2.80
CA SER A 51 -3.24 1.23 -2.71
C SER A 51 -4.49 2.01 -2.27
N GLU A 52 -4.31 3.05 -1.43
CA GLU A 52 -5.35 4.02 -1.06
C GLU A 52 -5.75 4.87 -2.28
N HIS A 53 -4.75 5.31 -3.05
CA HIS A 53 -4.97 6.20 -4.16
C HIS A 53 -5.58 5.56 -5.41
N VAL A 54 -5.60 4.22 -5.51
CA VAL A 54 -6.34 3.47 -6.54
C VAL A 54 -7.81 3.83 -6.58
N HIS A 55 -8.45 3.97 -5.41
CA HIS A 55 -9.90 4.23 -5.30
C HIS A 55 -10.23 5.67 -4.88
N SER A 56 -9.24 6.45 -4.48
CA SER A 56 -9.45 7.82 -4.00
C SER A 56 -9.90 8.79 -5.10
N CYS A 57 -9.58 8.49 -6.37
CA CYS A 57 -9.76 9.39 -7.53
C CYS A 57 -9.13 10.78 -7.36
N ARG A 58 -8.24 10.97 -6.39
CA ARG A 58 -7.58 12.26 -6.11
C ARG A 58 -6.62 12.68 -7.22
N PHE A 59 -6.03 11.70 -7.90
CA PHE A 59 -5.05 11.89 -8.96
C PHE A 59 -5.53 11.25 -10.25
N GLY A 60 -5.14 11.81 -11.40
CA GLY A 60 -5.59 11.31 -12.70
C GLY A 60 -4.86 10.08 -13.24
N ASN A 61 -3.78 9.67 -12.59
CA ASN A 61 -2.85 8.65 -13.10
C ASN A 61 -3.49 7.27 -13.27
N LEU A 62 -4.54 6.97 -12.50
CA LEU A 62 -5.24 5.69 -12.54
C LEU A 62 -6.71 5.82 -13.01
N LEU A 63 -7.11 6.98 -13.55
CA LEU A 63 -8.43 7.18 -14.17
C LEU A 63 -8.42 6.73 -15.63
N CYS A 64 -9.59 6.49 -16.24
CA CYS A 64 -9.74 6.04 -17.63
C CYS A 64 -9.11 4.67 -17.93
N ASP A 65 -9.67 3.97 -18.91
CA ASP A 65 -9.26 2.59 -19.24
C ASP A 65 -8.10 2.56 -20.25
N THR A 66 -7.91 3.65 -21.00
CA THR A 66 -6.89 3.73 -22.05
C THR A 66 -6.10 5.04 -22.01
N GLU A 67 -4.87 4.99 -22.51
CA GLU A 67 -4.04 6.19 -22.71
C GLU A 67 -4.71 7.19 -23.66
N ARG A 68 -5.31 6.69 -24.75
CA ARG A 68 -6.06 7.52 -25.70
C ARG A 68 -7.14 8.36 -25.01
N GLU A 69 -7.94 7.73 -24.16
CA GLU A 69 -9.00 8.42 -23.42
C GLU A 69 -8.40 9.44 -22.44
N ARG A 70 -7.37 9.05 -21.71
CA ARG A 70 -6.64 9.89 -20.75
C ARG A 70 -6.10 11.16 -21.39
N GLU A 71 -5.53 11.07 -22.59
CA GLU A 71 -4.88 12.19 -23.27
C GLU A 71 -5.82 13.00 -24.16
N LEU A 72 -6.55 12.34 -25.06
CA LEU A 72 -7.29 13.02 -26.13
C LEU A 72 -8.72 13.40 -25.74
N VAL A 73 -9.35 12.64 -24.83
CA VAL A 73 -10.77 12.84 -24.47
C VAL A 73 -10.88 13.60 -23.16
N ALA A 74 -10.22 13.12 -22.12
CA ALA A 74 -10.34 13.66 -20.77
C ALA A 74 -9.32 14.77 -20.46
N GLY A 75 -8.19 14.84 -21.17
CA GLY A 75 -7.14 15.84 -20.93
C GLY A 75 -6.59 15.78 -19.50
N VAL A 76 -6.36 14.56 -18.99
CA VAL A 76 -6.11 14.29 -17.57
C VAL A 76 -4.86 14.99 -17.07
N ARG A 77 -3.79 15.01 -17.88
CA ARG A 77 -2.49 15.61 -17.50
C ARG A 77 -2.58 17.10 -17.19
N GLN A 78 -3.47 17.82 -17.85
CA GLN A 78 -3.66 19.26 -17.67
C GLN A 78 -4.67 19.61 -16.57
N ARG A 79 -5.52 18.65 -16.18
CA ARG A 79 -6.67 18.88 -15.30
C ARG A 79 -6.52 18.27 -13.91
N THR A 80 -5.55 17.38 -13.72
CA THR A 80 -5.38 16.64 -12.47
C THR A 80 -3.92 16.67 -12.03
N ARG A 81 -3.69 16.38 -10.74
CA ARG A 81 -2.32 16.29 -10.19
C ARG A 81 -1.68 14.93 -10.47
N CYS A 82 -0.35 14.90 -10.50
CA CYS A 82 0.44 13.69 -10.60
C CYS A 82 0.54 12.99 -9.23
N LEU A 83 0.31 11.67 -9.21
CA LEU A 83 0.43 10.82 -8.03
C LEU A 83 1.90 10.60 -7.69
N TRP A 84 2.73 10.41 -8.72
CA TRP A 84 4.15 10.16 -8.57
C TRP A 84 4.86 11.37 -7.95
N GLU A 85 4.58 12.58 -8.44
CA GLU A 85 5.10 13.81 -7.80
C GLU A 85 4.70 13.93 -6.33
N TYR A 86 3.49 13.50 -5.97
CA TYR A 86 3.05 13.48 -4.58
C TYR A 86 3.82 12.46 -3.74
N LEU A 87 4.08 11.26 -4.28
CA LEU A 87 4.85 10.23 -3.58
C LEU A 87 6.34 10.61 -3.46
N ASP A 88 6.94 11.17 -4.52
CA ASP A 88 8.33 11.62 -4.53
C ASP A 88 8.58 12.79 -3.56
N SER A 89 7.55 13.59 -3.27
CA SER A 89 7.64 14.68 -2.29
C SER A 89 7.65 14.22 -0.82
N ARG A 90 7.56 12.92 -0.56
CA ARG A 90 7.42 12.35 0.78
C ARG A 90 8.68 11.60 1.18
N ASP A 91 9.30 12.02 2.28
CA ASP A 91 10.46 11.31 2.84
C ASP A 91 10.06 10.03 3.58
N ASP A 92 8.82 9.93 4.07
CA ASP A 92 8.34 8.79 4.87
C ASP A 92 8.07 7.51 4.05
N VAL A 93 8.14 7.59 2.72
CA VAL A 93 7.95 6.45 1.81
C VAL A 93 9.26 5.88 1.27
N VAL A 94 10.38 6.54 1.57
CA VAL A 94 11.73 6.09 1.20
C VAL A 94 12.23 5.09 2.23
N ASN A 95 12.92 4.06 1.75
CA ASN A 95 13.51 3.04 2.59
C ASN A 95 14.96 3.41 2.98
N GLY A 96 15.17 3.69 4.27
CA GLY A 96 16.49 4.04 4.79
C GLY A 96 17.49 2.87 4.82
N SER A 97 17.06 1.62 4.70
CA SER A 97 17.94 0.45 4.65
C SER A 97 18.25 -0.03 3.23
N TYR A 98 17.81 0.71 2.21
CA TYR A 98 18.03 0.34 0.82
C TYR A 98 19.53 0.27 0.48
N VAL A 99 19.95 -0.89 -0.03
CA VAL A 99 21.30 -1.11 -0.56
C VAL A 99 21.21 -1.19 -2.08
N PRO A 100 21.76 -0.20 -2.82
CA PRO A 100 21.74 -0.25 -4.27
C PRO A 100 22.58 -1.42 -4.77
N PRO A 101 22.14 -2.12 -5.84
CA PRO A 101 22.90 -3.23 -6.39
C PRO A 101 24.28 -2.74 -6.90
N PRO A 102 25.32 -3.60 -6.89
CA PRO A 102 26.68 -3.21 -7.26
C PRO A 102 26.78 -2.55 -8.64
N CYS A 103 25.96 -2.98 -9.60
CA CYS A 103 25.89 -2.41 -10.94
C CYS A 103 25.37 -0.96 -10.97
N ALA A 104 24.45 -0.60 -10.07
CA ALA A 104 23.94 0.76 -9.94
C ALA A 104 24.98 1.71 -9.31
N ALA A 105 25.84 1.20 -8.42
CA ALA A 105 26.90 1.98 -7.78
C ALA A 105 28.18 2.12 -8.64
N SER A 106 28.48 1.12 -9.47
CA SER A 106 29.72 1.04 -10.27
C SER A 106 29.59 1.58 -11.69
N GLY A 107 28.37 1.75 -12.22
CA GLY A 107 28.13 2.11 -13.63
C GLY A 107 28.53 1.00 -14.63
N ALA A 108 29.04 -0.13 -14.15
CA ALA A 108 29.33 -1.32 -14.92
C ALA A 108 28.14 -2.29 -14.84
N VAL A 109 27.56 -2.60 -16.00
CA VAL A 109 26.47 -3.58 -16.14
C VAL A 109 27.10 -4.97 -16.23
N SER A 110 27.19 -5.68 -15.10
CA SER A 110 27.34 -7.14 -15.10
C SER A 110 25.94 -7.75 -15.24
N GLU A 111 25.69 -8.53 -16.29
CA GLU A 111 24.36 -9.07 -16.65
C GLU A 111 23.80 -10.09 -15.64
N GLU A 112 24.59 -10.51 -14.66
CA GLU A 112 24.27 -11.56 -13.68
C GLU A 112 24.07 -11.06 -12.23
N ASP A 113 24.34 -9.78 -11.93
CA ASP A 113 24.44 -9.24 -10.56
C ASP A 113 23.20 -8.47 -10.05
N GLY A 114 22.08 -8.49 -10.77
CA GLY A 114 20.89 -7.67 -10.43
C GLY A 114 19.61 -8.45 -10.13
N ALA A 115 19.61 -9.77 -10.33
CA ALA A 115 18.39 -10.56 -10.22
C ALA A 115 18.15 -11.03 -8.77
N LEU A 116 17.00 -10.66 -8.21
CA LEU A 116 16.54 -11.19 -6.93
C LEU A 116 16.16 -12.67 -7.09
N MET A 117 17.09 -13.58 -6.79
CA MET A 117 16.86 -15.02 -6.86
C MET A 117 16.11 -15.49 -5.60
N MET A 118 14.79 -15.53 -5.69
CA MET A 118 13.91 -15.98 -4.62
C MET A 118 13.61 -17.49 -4.69
N PRO A 119 13.95 -18.30 -3.66
CA PRO A 119 13.47 -19.67 -3.60
C PRO A 119 11.96 -19.69 -3.32
N LEU A 120 11.16 -20.12 -4.31
CA LEU A 120 9.68 -20.21 -4.21
C LEU A 120 9.16 -20.83 -2.90
N PRO A 121 9.77 -21.90 -2.34
CA PRO A 121 9.30 -22.47 -1.07
C PRO A 121 9.37 -21.51 0.12
N SER A 122 10.40 -20.64 0.16
CA SER A 122 10.57 -19.64 1.23
C SER A 122 9.56 -18.51 1.10
N LEU A 123 9.24 -18.10 -0.14
CA LEU A 123 8.22 -17.09 -0.38
C LEU A 123 6.84 -17.57 0.08
N LEU A 124 6.43 -18.77 -0.33
CA LEU A 124 5.07 -19.28 -0.08
C LEU A 124 4.81 -19.56 1.42
N ARG A 125 5.84 -19.92 2.19
CA ARG A 125 5.71 -20.16 3.64
C ARG A 125 5.57 -18.88 4.46
N ASN A 126 6.08 -17.76 3.93
CA ASN A 126 6.18 -16.49 4.66
C ASN A 126 5.20 -15.43 4.12
N VAL A 127 4.17 -15.84 3.38
CA VAL A 127 3.09 -14.94 2.97
C VAL A 127 2.31 -14.52 4.22
N THR A 128 2.28 -13.22 4.47
CA THR A 128 1.57 -12.64 5.62
C THR A 128 0.42 -11.76 5.15
N LEU A 129 -0.66 -11.69 5.93
CA LEU A 129 -1.76 -10.79 5.62
C LEU A 129 -1.26 -9.34 5.69
N TRP A 130 -1.54 -8.55 4.65
CA TRP A 130 -1.29 -7.11 4.67
C TRP A 130 -2.34 -6.39 5.53
N ALA A 131 -2.22 -6.55 6.85
CA ALA A 131 -3.22 -6.09 7.81
C ALA A 131 -3.45 -4.58 7.75
N ASP A 132 -2.41 -3.77 7.53
CA ASP A 132 -2.54 -2.32 7.43
C ASP A 132 -3.46 -1.89 6.28
N ARG A 133 -3.51 -2.68 5.21
CA ARG A 133 -4.37 -2.40 4.05
C ARG A 133 -5.74 -3.08 4.15
N HIS A 134 -5.77 -4.36 4.49
CA HIS A 134 -7.01 -5.16 4.50
C HIS A 134 -7.85 -4.93 5.76
N CYS A 135 -7.22 -4.51 6.85
CA CYS A 135 -7.87 -4.20 8.13
C CYS A 135 -7.81 -2.70 8.46
N MET A 136 -7.57 -1.82 7.47
CA MET A 136 -7.46 -0.37 7.65
C MET A 136 -8.65 0.23 8.42
N TYR A 137 -9.86 -0.22 8.11
CA TYR A 137 -11.12 0.20 8.75
C TYR A 137 -11.59 -0.75 9.86
N GLY A 138 -10.78 -1.76 10.18
CA GLY A 138 -11.06 -2.68 11.26
C GLY A 138 -10.87 -2.02 12.63
N PRO A 139 -11.53 -2.54 13.68
CA PRO A 139 -11.29 -2.07 15.04
C PRO A 139 -9.83 -2.32 15.42
N LYS A 140 -9.06 -1.25 15.60
CA LYS A 140 -7.72 -1.35 16.18
C LYS A 140 -7.88 -1.65 17.67
N PRO A 141 -7.17 -2.64 18.23
CA PRO A 141 -7.23 -2.90 19.66
C PRO A 141 -6.75 -1.65 20.39
N THR A 142 -7.69 -0.88 20.94
CA THR A 142 -7.39 0.11 21.96
C THR A 142 -6.84 -0.69 23.14
N GLY A 143 -5.58 -0.44 23.52
CA GLY A 143 -4.95 -1.15 24.63
C GLY A 143 -5.89 -1.20 25.83
N ARG A 144 -5.90 -2.32 26.56
CA ARG A 144 -6.64 -2.38 27.83
C ARG A 144 -6.15 -1.21 28.69
N CYS A 145 -7.05 -0.35 29.14
CA CYS A 145 -6.79 0.55 30.26
C CYS A 145 -6.53 -0.31 31.50
N LEU A 146 -5.35 -0.93 31.58
CA LEU A 146 -4.86 -1.44 32.85
C LEU A 146 -4.50 -0.20 33.65
N SER A 147 -5.43 0.17 34.55
CA SER A 147 -5.12 1.14 35.58
C SER A 147 -3.87 0.66 36.32
N THR A 148 -2.78 1.42 36.23
CA THR A 148 -1.54 1.18 36.97
C THR A 148 -1.72 1.32 38.49
N ASP A 149 -2.91 1.65 38.98
CA ASP A 149 -3.19 1.94 40.39
C ASP A 149 -3.66 0.75 41.23
N LEU A 150 -3.55 -0.50 40.74
CA LEU A 150 -3.82 -1.68 41.59
C LEU A 150 -2.58 -2.25 42.30
N ASN A 151 -1.40 -1.66 42.12
CA ASN A 151 -0.19 -2.13 42.81
C ASN A 151 0.38 -1.14 43.85
N ALA A 152 -0.40 -0.12 44.22
CA ALA A 152 0.04 0.94 45.12
C ALA A 152 -0.84 1.10 46.37
N HIS A 153 -1.39 0.02 46.95
CA HIS A 153 -1.69 0.00 48.39
C HIS A 153 -1.54 -1.42 48.93
N GLY A 154 -0.62 -1.57 49.87
CA GLY A 154 -0.23 -2.85 50.43
C GLY A 154 -1.30 -3.51 51.30
N GLY A 155 -1.08 -4.80 51.55
CA GLY A 155 -1.44 -5.47 52.80
C GLY A 155 -2.93 -5.64 53.08
N ALA A 156 -3.52 -6.73 52.62
CA ALA A 156 -4.53 -7.47 53.38
C ALA A 156 -4.64 -8.90 52.82
N GLY A 157 -4.56 -9.88 53.73
CA GLY A 157 -4.52 -11.30 53.40
C GLY A 157 -5.80 -11.82 52.75
N TRP A 158 -5.65 -12.88 51.98
CA TRP A 158 -6.76 -13.66 51.45
C TRP A 158 -7.38 -14.52 52.57
N PRO A 159 -8.66 -14.37 52.92
CA PRO A 159 -9.36 -15.39 53.70
C PRO A 159 -9.75 -16.54 52.77
N GLY A 160 -9.64 -17.76 53.30
CA GLY A 160 -9.72 -18.99 52.54
C GLY A 160 -11.06 -19.25 51.85
N ARG A 161 -11.02 -20.23 50.95
CA ARG A 161 -12.21 -20.95 50.49
C ARG A 161 -11.98 -22.43 50.75
N ALA A 162 -12.64 -22.91 51.80
CA ALA A 162 -13.02 -24.30 51.97
C ALA A 162 -14.30 -24.59 51.16
N ALA A 163 -14.53 -25.89 50.96
CA ALA A 163 -15.53 -26.58 50.14
C ALA A 163 -15.14 -26.77 48.66
#